data_AF-A0A835IDC4-F1
#
_entry.id   AF-A0A835IDC4-F1
#
_cell.length_a   1.000
_cell.length_b   1.000
_cell.length_c   1.000
_cell.angle_alpha   90.00
_cell.angle_beta   90.00
_cell.angle_gamma   90.00
#
_symmetry.space_group_name_H-M   'P 1'
#
loop_
_entity.id
_entity.type
_entity.pdbx_description
1 polymer ?
#
loop_
_entity_poly.entity_id
_entity_poly.type
_entity_poly.pdbx_seq_one_letter_code
_entity_poly.pdbx_strand_id
1 'polypeptide(L)'
;MFSVVNKSLSSSSILGTRLTRTLTQMHYITTTSTELNLSSSSPSIHPTAIVHPGALIGEDVSIGPFCTVGSNAKIGNGCHLFPSTHIFGHTQLGDRCILMTGAIVGEDLPGSTVIGCNNLIGHHAVVGARCQDLKYKAGDECFLNIGDNNDIREFTSIHRSSNSSDITVIGDNNLLMGSCHIAHDCKVGHNNIFANSTLFAGHVVVEEQSSELANFQVVHSMVQSIRDSFEQNRRGICKSRFWGD
;
A
#
# COMPACT_ATOMS: atom_id res chain seq x y z
N MET A 1 -7.17 -3.34 -24.25
CA MET A 1 -8.09 -4.31 -24.87
C MET A 1 -8.70 -5.12 -23.73
N PHE A 2 -9.95 -4.80 -23.36
CA PHE A 2 -10.94 -5.56 -22.54
C PHE A 2 -10.52 -6.05 -21.13
N SER A 3 -11.37 -6.31 -20.12
CA SER A 3 -12.82 -6.23 -19.84
C SER A 3 -12.98 -6.51 -18.32
N VAL A 4 -14.00 -6.00 -17.64
CA VAL A 4 -14.43 -6.52 -16.32
C VAL A 4 -15.92 -6.85 -16.36
N VAL A 5 -16.26 -8.06 -15.91
CA VAL A 5 -17.61 -8.63 -15.79
C VAL A 5 -18.05 -8.56 -14.32
N ASN A 6 -19.28 -8.10 -14.05
CA ASN A 6 -19.88 -8.09 -12.72
C ASN A 6 -20.90 -9.24 -12.58
N LYS A 7 -20.80 -10.06 -11.53
CA LYS A 7 -21.82 -11.06 -11.14
C LYS A 7 -22.41 -10.67 -9.78
N SER A 8 -23.72 -10.50 -9.72
CA SER A 8 -24.49 -10.42 -8.48
C SER A 8 -24.98 -11.81 -8.06
N LEU A 9 -25.05 -12.05 -6.75
CA LEU A 9 -25.66 -13.24 -6.15
C LEU A 9 -26.85 -12.80 -5.29
N SER A 10 -28.03 -13.35 -5.57
CA SER A 10 -29.25 -13.17 -4.77
C SER A 10 -29.45 -14.35 -3.82
N SER A 11 -29.94 -14.04 -2.62
CA SER A 11 -30.29 -14.99 -1.56
C SER A 11 -31.69 -15.57 -1.78
N SER A 12 -31.87 -16.86 -1.49
CA SER A 12 -33.19 -17.47 -1.36
C SER A 12 -33.22 -18.54 -0.26
N SER A 13 -34.27 -18.45 0.54
CA SER A 13 -34.63 -19.25 1.72
C SER A 13 -35.58 -20.38 1.36
N ILE A 14 -35.38 -21.61 1.86
CA ILE A 14 -36.43 -22.66 1.91
C ILE A 14 -36.32 -23.52 3.18
N LEU A 15 -37.39 -23.41 3.99
CA LEU A 15 -38.19 -24.41 4.71
C LEU A 15 -37.59 -25.77 5.16
N GLY A 16 -37.89 -26.10 6.41
CA GLY A 16 -37.39 -27.27 7.12
C GLY A 16 -38.20 -28.56 6.98
N THR A 17 -37.65 -29.61 7.57
CA THR A 17 -38.36 -30.84 7.95
C THR A 17 -37.71 -31.41 9.21
N ARG A 18 -38.54 -31.62 10.24
CA ARG A 18 -38.22 -32.36 11.47
C ARG A 18 -37.91 -33.82 11.13
N LEU A 19 -36.78 -34.34 11.60
CA LEU A 19 -36.56 -35.78 11.75
C LEU A 19 -36.03 -36.10 13.15
N THR A 20 -36.52 -37.24 13.61
CA THR A 20 -36.65 -37.74 14.97
C THR A 20 -35.33 -38.09 15.66
N ARG A 21 -35.30 -37.83 16.97
CA ARG A 21 -34.29 -38.24 17.95
C ARG A 21 -34.04 -39.75 17.91
N THR A 22 -32.78 -40.14 17.71
CA THR A 22 -32.24 -41.42 18.16
C THR A 22 -31.00 -41.12 18.98
N LEU A 23 -31.07 -41.38 20.29
CA LEU A 23 -29.98 -41.20 21.25
C LEU A 23 -28.99 -42.35 21.07
N THR A 24 -27.86 -42.09 20.42
CA THR A 24 -26.68 -42.94 20.50
C THR A 24 -25.65 -42.28 21.42
N GLN A 25 -25.21 -43.04 22.42
CA GLN A 25 -24.25 -42.65 23.45
C GLN A 25 -23.00 -41.99 22.86
N MET A 26 -22.71 -40.80 23.36
CA MET A 26 -21.42 -40.12 23.25
C MET A 26 -20.31 -40.98 23.89
N HIS A 27 -19.42 -41.53 23.06
CA HIS A 27 -18.06 -41.83 23.51
C HIS A 27 -17.25 -40.53 23.40
N TYR A 28 -17.08 -39.83 24.52
CA TYR A 28 -16.10 -38.76 24.63
C TYR A 28 -14.71 -39.39 24.53
N ILE A 29 -14.08 -39.29 23.36
CA ILE A 29 -12.63 -39.40 23.27
C ILE A 29 -12.09 -38.07 23.76
N THR A 30 -11.48 -38.08 24.95
CA THR A 30 -10.65 -36.99 25.45
C THR A 30 -9.43 -36.89 24.54
N THR A 31 -9.55 -36.20 23.41
CA THR A 31 -8.38 -35.69 22.69
C THR A 31 -7.78 -34.61 23.58
N THR A 32 -6.70 -34.98 24.26
CA THR A 32 -5.75 -34.04 24.85
C THR A 32 -5.56 -32.88 23.89
N SER A 33 -5.84 -31.67 24.37
CA SER A 33 -5.52 -30.42 23.70
C SER A 33 -4.03 -30.43 23.37
N THR A 34 -3.69 -30.81 22.14
CA THR A 34 -2.42 -30.44 21.54
C THR A 34 -2.49 -28.93 21.43
N GLU A 35 -1.83 -28.26 22.38
CA GLU A 35 -1.49 -26.86 22.28
C GLU A 35 -0.99 -26.61 20.85
N LEU A 36 -1.70 -25.77 20.11
CA LEU A 36 -1.21 -25.25 18.86
C LEU A 36 0.08 -24.52 19.22
N ASN A 37 1.21 -25.17 18.95
CA ASN A 37 2.51 -24.56 18.96
C ASN A 37 2.44 -23.44 17.91
N LEU A 38 2.09 -22.22 18.32
CA LEU A 38 2.46 -21.02 17.57
C LEU A 38 3.98 -20.93 17.70
N SER A 39 4.69 -21.78 16.95
CA SER A 39 6.12 -21.66 16.80
C SER A 39 6.35 -20.39 15.99
N SER A 40 6.69 -19.30 16.68
CA SER A 40 7.30 -18.15 16.05
C SER A 40 8.53 -18.66 15.28
N SER A 41 8.47 -18.64 13.96
CA SER A 41 9.57 -19.13 13.15
C SER A 41 10.61 -18.01 12.98
N SER A 42 11.88 -18.38 13.08
CA SER A 42 12.98 -17.44 12.90
C SER A 42 12.97 -16.87 11.48
N PRO A 43 13.42 -15.62 11.27
CA PRO A 43 13.52 -15.05 9.93
C PRO A 43 14.43 -15.91 9.03
N SER A 44 14.02 -16.08 7.78
CA SER A 44 14.77 -16.79 6.74
C SER A 44 15.50 -15.79 5.85
N ILE A 45 16.80 -15.60 6.09
CA ILE A 45 17.64 -14.65 5.35
C ILE A 45 18.57 -15.40 4.41
N HIS A 46 18.50 -15.10 3.11
CA HIS A 46 19.36 -15.72 2.12
C HIS A 46 20.84 -15.34 2.37
N PRO A 47 21.82 -16.25 2.21
CA PRO A 47 23.23 -15.97 2.52
C PRO A 47 23.88 -14.82 1.74
N THR A 48 23.31 -14.44 0.58
CA THR A 48 23.79 -13.32 -0.23
C THR A 48 23.10 -11.99 0.08
N ALA A 49 22.10 -11.98 0.97
CA ALA A 49 21.48 -10.75 1.44
C ALA A 49 22.43 -10.02 2.40
N ILE A 50 22.48 -8.70 2.29
CA ILE A 50 23.27 -7.84 3.17
C ILE A 50 22.31 -7.17 4.14
N VAL A 51 22.22 -7.71 5.35
CA VAL A 51 21.37 -7.16 6.42
C VAL A 51 22.29 -6.57 7.47
N HIS A 52 22.17 -5.26 7.71
CA HIS A 52 22.98 -4.60 8.72
C HIS A 52 22.61 -5.13 10.13
N PRO A 53 23.57 -5.36 11.05
CA PRO A 53 23.29 -5.93 12.39
C PRO A 53 22.34 -5.09 13.27
N GLY A 54 22.26 -3.78 13.01
CA GLY A 54 21.34 -2.87 13.68
C GLY A 54 19.89 -2.92 13.19
N ALA A 55 19.63 -3.57 12.05
CA ALA A 55 18.28 -3.70 11.52
C ALA A 55 17.41 -4.56 12.45
N LEU A 56 16.18 -4.12 12.70
CA LEU A 56 15.22 -4.87 13.51
C LEU A 56 14.34 -5.71 12.57
N ILE A 57 14.44 -7.02 12.69
CA ILE A 57 13.75 -8.00 11.84
C ILE A 57 12.76 -8.78 12.69
N GLY A 58 11.48 -8.75 12.30
CA GLY A 58 10.41 -9.50 12.95
C GLY A 58 10.50 -11.01 12.73
N GLU A 59 9.56 -11.72 13.35
CA GLU A 59 9.36 -13.17 13.20
C GLU A 59 8.83 -13.49 11.80
N ASP A 60 9.10 -14.70 11.31
CA ASP A 60 8.62 -15.21 10.01
C ASP A 60 8.99 -14.34 8.79
N VAL A 61 9.97 -13.44 8.91
CA VAL A 61 10.41 -12.59 7.78
C VAL A 61 11.25 -13.41 6.80
N SER A 62 10.93 -13.32 5.51
CA SER A 62 11.72 -13.93 4.43
C SER A 62 12.47 -12.85 3.65
N ILE A 63 13.80 -12.95 3.60
CA ILE A 63 14.68 -12.04 2.85
C ILE A 63 15.40 -12.83 1.76
N GLY A 64 15.06 -12.52 0.51
CA GLY A 64 15.62 -13.14 -0.68
C GLY A 64 17.09 -12.79 -0.98
N PRO A 65 17.70 -13.46 -1.98
CA PRO A 65 19.06 -13.19 -2.41
C PRO A 65 19.26 -11.74 -2.87
N PHE A 66 20.45 -11.20 -2.58
CA PHE A 66 20.90 -9.86 -3.02
C PHE A 66 20.07 -8.68 -2.50
N CYS A 67 19.21 -8.91 -1.51
CA CYS A 67 18.55 -7.82 -0.80
C CYS A 67 19.56 -7.03 0.04
N THR A 68 19.29 -5.74 0.25
CA THR A 68 20.05 -4.91 1.20
C THR A 68 19.12 -4.26 2.21
N VAL A 69 19.43 -4.38 3.50
CA VAL A 69 18.65 -3.80 4.59
C VAL A 69 19.54 -2.92 5.46
N GLY A 70 19.25 -1.63 5.50
CA GLY A 70 19.99 -0.62 6.25
C GLY A 70 19.88 -0.73 7.77
N SER A 71 20.78 -0.04 8.48
CA SER A 71 20.96 -0.12 9.93
C SER A 71 19.76 0.32 10.77
N ASN A 72 18.94 1.23 10.24
CA ASN A 72 17.79 1.79 10.94
C ASN A 72 16.45 1.23 10.44
N ALA A 73 16.50 0.17 9.63
CA ALA A 73 15.31 -0.49 9.12
C ALA A 73 14.60 -1.28 10.25
N LYS A 74 13.27 -1.20 10.26
CA LYS A 74 12.39 -2.03 11.10
C LYS A 74 11.42 -2.77 10.20
N ILE A 75 11.51 -4.09 10.15
CA ILE A 75 10.69 -4.94 9.31
C ILE A 75 9.75 -5.75 10.21
N GLY A 76 8.45 -5.53 10.08
CA GLY A 76 7.41 -6.24 10.82
C GLY A 76 7.35 -7.74 10.51
N ASN A 77 6.55 -8.47 11.28
CA ASN A 77 6.45 -9.92 11.21
C ASN A 77 5.86 -10.40 9.88
N GLY A 78 6.32 -11.55 9.38
CA GLY A 78 5.80 -12.17 8.17
C GLY A 78 6.01 -11.37 6.89
N CYS A 79 6.90 -10.37 6.90
CA CYS A 79 7.25 -9.64 5.68
C CYS A 79 8.02 -10.54 4.69
N HIS A 80 7.83 -10.29 3.40
CA HIS A 80 8.54 -11.00 2.34
C HIS A 80 9.25 -10.00 1.41
N LEU A 81 10.59 -10.02 1.44
CA LEU A 81 11.43 -9.26 0.54
C LEU A 81 11.92 -10.20 -0.58
N PHE A 82 11.40 -10.02 -1.78
CA PHE A 82 11.84 -10.75 -2.97
C PHE A 82 13.26 -10.34 -3.39
N PRO A 83 13.94 -11.13 -4.25
CA PRO A 83 15.32 -10.89 -4.64
C PRO A 83 15.62 -9.45 -5.04
N SER A 84 16.80 -8.94 -4.68
CA SER A 84 17.24 -7.59 -5.04
C SER A 84 16.26 -6.48 -4.61
N THR A 85 15.65 -6.63 -3.44
CA THR A 85 14.89 -5.56 -2.78
C THR A 85 15.80 -4.76 -1.86
N HIS A 86 15.58 -3.45 -1.78
CA HIS A 86 16.46 -2.56 -1.01
C HIS A 86 15.68 -1.69 -0.03
N ILE A 87 16.10 -1.69 1.24
CA ILE A 87 15.54 -0.85 2.31
C ILE A 87 16.63 0.05 2.89
N PHE A 88 16.41 1.36 2.89
CA PHE A 88 17.39 2.38 3.30
C PHE A 88 16.83 3.35 4.34
N GLY A 89 17.70 4.12 4.98
CA GLY A 89 17.33 5.16 5.95
C GLY A 89 16.54 4.66 7.17
N HIS A 90 15.86 5.59 7.84
CA HIS A 90 14.92 5.29 8.92
C HIS A 90 13.59 4.83 8.32
N THR A 91 13.52 3.55 8.00
CA THR A 91 12.35 2.95 7.32
C THR A 91 11.70 1.90 8.20
N GLN A 92 10.38 2.00 8.35
CA GLN A 92 9.57 1.04 9.08
C GLN A 92 8.52 0.43 8.13
N LEU A 93 8.48 -0.90 8.07
CA LEU A 93 7.41 -1.68 7.47
C LEU A 93 6.59 -2.35 8.56
N GLY A 94 5.27 -2.25 8.49
CA GLY A 94 4.36 -3.05 9.29
C GLY A 94 4.37 -4.52 8.89
N ASP A 95 3.58 -5.33 9.57
CA ASP A 95 3.53 -6.78 9.37
C ASP A 95 3.03 -7.16 7.98
N ARG A 96 3.50 -8.30 7.46
CA ARG A 96 3.01 -8.94 6.23
C ARG A 96 3.09 -8.05 5.00
N CYS A 97 4.04 -7.13 4.96
CA CYS A 97 4.36 -6.40 3.74
C CYS A 97 5.10 -7.31 2.76
N ILE A 98 4.84 -7.12 1.47
CA ILE A 98 5.52 -7.84 0.39
C ILE A 98 6.20 -6.82 -0.50
N LEU A 99 7.51 -6.93 -0.64
CA LEU A 99 8.29 -6.11 -1.56
C LEU A 99 8.78 -7.01 -2.70
N MET A 100 8.36 -6.69 -3.92
CA MET A 100 8.71 -7.43 -5.13
C MET A 100 10.12 -7.07 -5.62
N THR A 101 10.68 -7.92 -6.49
CA THR A 101 12.05 -7.78 -7.00
C THR A 101 12.34 -6.37 -7.51
N GLY A 102 13.46 -5.80 -7.04
CA GLY A 102 13.91 -4.47 -7.43
C GLY A 102 13.20 -3.31 -6.75
N ALA A 103 12.23 -3.55 -5.87
CA ALA A 103 11.60 -2.49 -5.08
C ALA A 103 12.62 -1.81 -4.16
N ILE A 104 12.50 -0.49 -4.03
CA ILE A 104 13.35 0.34 -3.17
C ILE A 104 12.44 1.10 -2.20
N VAL A 105 12.68 0.95 -0.90
CA VAL A 105 11.90 1.63 0.15
C VAL A 105 12.82 2.41 1.08
N GLY A 106 12.51 3.70 1.24
CA GLY A 106 13.30 4.65 1.99
C GLY A 106 14.55 5.14 1.24
N GLU A 107 15.23 6.09 1.86
CA GLU A 107 16.47 6.68 1.36
C GLU A 107 17.26 7.28 2.54
N ASP A 108 18.59 7.31 2.44
CA ASP A 108 19.49 7.84 3.48
C ASP A 108 19.47 9.39 3.55
N LEU A 109 18.30 9.95 3.90
CA LEU A 109 18.12 11.36 4.23
C LEU A 109 17.41 11.50 5.59
N PRO A 110 17.63 12.61 6.32
CA PRO A 110 16.93 12.89 7.57
C PRO A 110 15.40 12.79 7.45
N GLY A 111 14.75 12.47 8.57
CA GLY A 111 13.33 12.07 8.61
C GLY A 111 13.13 10.57 8.41
N SER A 112 11.93 10.14 8.01
CA SER A 112 11.55 8.72 8.01
C SER A 112 10.54 8.34 6.93
N THR A 113 10.50 7.05 6.61
CA THR A 113 9.45 6.41 5.81
C THR A 113 8.75 5.37 6.68
N VAL A 114 7.45 5.53 6.88
CA VAL A 114 6.62 4.59 7.64
C VAL A 114 5.56 4.00 6.71
N ILE A 115 5.48 2.68 6.68
CA ILE A 115 4.51 1.93 5.89
C ILE A 115 3.79 0.98 6.84
N GLY A 116 2.47 0.97 6.80
CA GLY A 116 1.60 0.10 7.60
C GLY A 116 1.72 -1.38 7.22
N CYS A 117 0.77 -2.18 7.67
CA CYS A 117 0.71 -3.62 7.46
C CYS A 117 0.14 -3.97 6.08
N ASN A 118 0.43 -5.18 5.62
CA ASN A 118 -0.25 -5.81 4.49
C ASN A 118 -0.12 -5.03 3.16
N ASN A 119 0.92 -4.20 3.01
CA ASN A 119 1.18 -3.47 1.77
C ASN A 119 1.94 -4.35 0.76
N LEU A 120 1.55 -4.26 -0.51
CA LEU A 120 2.26 -4.86 -1.64
C LEU A 120 3.00 -3.77 -2.41
N ILE A 121 4.32 -3.84 -2.43
CA ILE A 121 5.19 -2.92 -3.18
C ILE A 121 5.73 -3.66 -4.40
N GLY A 122 5.31 -3.22 -5.58
CA GLY A 122 5.53 -3.84 -6.87
C GLY A 122 6.96 -3.71 -7.39
N HIS A 123 7.23 -4.44 -8.48
CA HIS A 123 8.55 -4.51 -9.09
C HIS A 123 9.09 -3.12 -9.43
N HIS A 124 10.32 -2.83 -8.99
CA HIS A 124 10.98 -1.55 -9.25
C HIS A 124 10.19 -0.30 -8.81
N ALA A 125 9.21 -0.44 -7.91
CA ALA A 125 8.60 0.72 -7.27
C ALA A 125 9.64 1.38 -6.34
N VAL A 126 9.62 2.71 -6.30
CA VAL A 126 10.52 3.52 -5.47
C VAL A 126 9.66 4.33 -4.51
N VAL A 127 9.74 4.00 -3.22
CA VAL A 127 8.85 4.53 -2.19
C VAL A 127 9.67 5.21 -1.09
N GLY A 128 9.42 6.48 -0.80
CA GLY A 128 10.17 7.22 0.23
C GLY A 128 11.42 7.93 -0.29
N ALA A 129 11.50 8.18 -1.59
CA ALA A 129 12.61 8.94 -2.19
C ALA A 129 12.50 10.45 -1.89
N ARG A 130 13.62 11.17 -2.03
CA ARG A 130 13.72 12.62 -1.99
C ARG A 130 12.71 13.27 -2.94
N CYS A 131 12.11 14.37 -2.52
CA CYS A 131 11.26 15.16 -3.39
C CYS A 131 12.03 15.89 -4.50
N GLN A 132 11.30 16.29 -5.53
CA GLN A 132 11.81 17.05 -6.67
C GLN A 132 11.59 18.57 -6.53
N ASP A 133 11.09 19.04 -5.38
CA ASP A 133 10.93 20.48 -5.13
C ASP A 133 12.32 21.13 -5.03
N LEU A 134 12.55 22.16 -5.85
CA LEU A 134 13.78 22.95 -5.85
C LEU A 134 13.98 23.73 -4.55
N LYS A 135 12.91 23.91 -3.75
CA LYS A 135 12.96 24.60 -2.46
C LYS A 135 13.40 23.71 -1.31
N TYR A 136 13.43 22.38 -1.47
CA TYR A 136 13.91 21.47 -0.44
C TYR A 136 15.37 21.76 -0.12
N LYS A 137 15.68 21.96 1.17
CA LYS A 137 17.05 22.22 1.63
C LYS A 137 17.71 20.90 2.01
N ALA A 138 18.92 20.69 1.50
CA ALA A 138 19.69 19.50 1.83
C ALA A 138 19.94 19.43 3.34
N GLY A 139 19.58 18.30 3.95
CA GLY A 139 19.69 18.08 5.39
C GLY A 139 18.39 18.31 6.16
N ASP A 140 17.36 18.91 5.55
CA ASP A 140 16.04 19.00 6.18
C ASP A 140 15.42 17.60 6.30
N GLU A 141 14.76 17.36 7.43
CA GLU A 141 13.95 16.16 7.60
C GLU A 141 12.79 16.16 6.60
N CYS A 142 12.49 14.98 6.07
CA CYS A 142 11.36 14.76 5.18
C CYS A 142 10.70 13.42 5.50
N PHE A 143 9.38 13.38 5.34
CA PHE A 143 8.53 12.32 5.89
C PHE A 143 7.58 11.75 4.84
N LEU A 144 7.35 10.44 4.94
CA LEU A 144 6.31 9.70 4.23
C LEU A 144 5.60 8.76 5.21
N ASN A 145 4.28 8.77 5.19
CA ASN A 145 3.45 7.81 5.91
C ASN A 145 2.46 7.14 4.95
N ILE A 146 2.49 5.81 4.89
CA ILE A 146 1.57 4.98 4.13
C ILE A 146 0.82 4.09 5.12
N GLY A 147 -0.50 4.05 4.99
CA GLY A 147 -1.38 3.20 5.79
C GLY A 147 -1.28 1.71 5.43
N ASP A 148 -2.37 0.99 5.64
CA ASP A 148 -2.45 -0.46 5.51
C ASP A 148 -3.07 -0.90 4.17
N ASN A 149 -2.78 -2.14 3.76
CA ASN A 149 -3.49 -2.83 2.66
C ASN A 149 -3.45 -2.11 1.30
N ASN A 150 -2.40 -1.35 0.99
CA ASN A 150 -2.24 -0.74 -0.32
C ASN A 150 -1.54 -1.69 -1.31
N ASP A 151 -1.97 -1.64 -2.57
CA ASP A 151 -1.30 -2.28 -3.70
C ASP A 151 -0.63 -1.21 -4.56
N ILE A 152 0.69 -1.08 -4.41
CA ILE A 152 1.53 -0.10 -5.10
C ILE A 152 2.27 -0.82 -6.21
N ARG A 153 1.85 -0.63 -7.45
CA ARG A 153 2.31 -1.41 -8.59
C ARG A 153 3.63 -0.94 -9.17
N GLU A 154 4.13 -1.72 -10.13
CA GLU A 154 5.46 -1.60 -10.70
C GLU A 154 5.81 -0.18 -11.17
N PHE A 155 7.07 0.21 -10.95
CA PHE A 155 7.61 1.53 -11.34
C PHE A 155 6.91 2.76 -10.73
N THR A 156 6.02 2.57 -9.75
CA THR A 156 5.42 3.70 -9.04
C THR A 156 6.48 4.45 -8.23
N SER A 157 6.44 5.77 -8.25
CA SER A 157 7.34 6.65 -7.50
C SER A 157 6.55 7.44 -6.45
N ILE A 158 6.97 7.36 -5.18
CA ILE A 158 6.34 8.05 -4.07
C ILE A 158 7.41 8.82 -3.30
N HIS A 159 7.23 10.13 -3.21
CA HIS A 159 8.23 11.03 -2.66
C HIS A 159 7.87 11.47 -1.24
N ARG A 160 8.89 11.67 -0.39
CA ARG A 160 8.76 12.30 0.92
C ARG A 160 8.40 13.77 0.81
N SER A 161 8.04 14.39 1.94
CA SER A 161 7.70 15.81 2.01
C SER A 161 8.80 16.76 1.55
N SER A 162 8.41 18.00 1.24
CA SER A 162 9.35 19.06 0.82
C SER A 162 10.06 19.75 1.98
N ASN A 163 9.58 19.55 3.21
CA ASN A 163 10.09 20.20 4.41
C ASN A 163 9.75 19.39 5.68
N SER A 164 10.37 19.74 6.79
CA SER A 164 10.23 19.03 8.07
C SER A 164 8.91 19.25 8.80
N SER A 165 8.11 20.23 8.38
CA SER A 165 6.80 20.52 8.99
C SER A 165 5.63 19.81 8.29
N ASP A 166 5.88 19.16 7.15
CA ASP A 166 4.87 18.48 6.36
C ASP A 166 5.24 17.01 6.12
N ILE A 167 4.31 16.24 5.57
CA ILE A 167 4.41 14.80 5.37
C ILE A 167 3.62 14.37 4.14
N THR A 168 4.20 13.55 3.26
CA THR A 168 3.38 12.87 2.25
C THR A 168 2.59 11.76 2.93
N VAL A 169 1.27 11.70 2.71
CA VAL A 169 0.38 10.72 3.33
C VAL A 169 -0.37 9.94 2.26
N ILE A 170 -0.41 8.62 2.42
CA ILE A 170 -1.30 7.72 1.70
C ILE A 170 -2.07 6.92 2.74
N GLY A 171 -3.39 6.92 2.66
CA GLY A 171 -4.25 6.14 3.56
C GLY A 171 -4.21 4.64 3.26
N ASP A 172 -5.36 3.99 3.43
CA ASP A 172 -5.48 2.53 3.40
C ASP A 172 -6.19 2.06 2.13
N ASN A 173 -5.99 0.78 1.78
CA ASN A 173 -6.80 0.09 0.77
C ASN A 173 -6.78 0.76 -0.63
N ASN A 174 -5.71 1.49 -0.96
CA ASN A 174 -5.55 2.09 -2.27
C ASN A 174 -4.91 1.12 -3.26
N LEU A 175 -5.32 1.22 -4.53
CA LEU A 175 -4.64 0.60 -5.66
C LEU A 175 -3.96 1.69 -6.50
N LEU A 176 -2.63 1.73 -6.47
CA LEU A 176 -1.81 2.59 -7.32
C LEU A 176 -1.27 1.72 -8.46
N MET A 177 -1.86 1.79 -9.65
CA MET A 177 -1.41 1.01 -10.80
C MET A 177 -0.04 1.48 -11.32
N GLY A 178 0.55 0.72 -12.25
CA GLY A 178 1.96 0.88 -12.63
C GLY A 178 2.33 2.29 -13.12
N SER A 179 3.53 2.72 -12.74
CA SER A 179 4.13 4.01 -13.11
C SER A 179 3.35 5.23 -12.62
N CYS A 180 2.60 5.12 -11.52
CA CYS A 180 2.06 6.31 -10.86
C CYS A 180 3.19 7.17 -10.25
N HIS A 181 2.91 8.46 -10.08
CA HIS A 181 3.80 9.39 -9.42
C HIS A 181 3.05 10.16 -8.34
N ILE A 182 3.52 10.05 -7.10
CA ILE A 182 3.02 10.80 -5.95
C ILE A 182 4.14 11.73 -5.49
N ALA A 183 4.03 13.01 -5.83
CA ALA A 183 4.98 14.02 -5.41
C ALA A 183 4.90 14.31 -3.90
N HIS A 184 5.76 15.20 -3.45
CA HIS A 184 5.85 15.64 -2.07
C HIS A 184 4.54 16.23 -1.53
N ASP A 185 4.31 16.05 -0.24
CA ASP A 185 3.24 16.70 0.54
C ASP A 185 1.81 16.33 0.08
N CYS A 186 1.67 15.34 -0.80
CA CYS A 186 0.36 14.84 -1.19
C CYS A 186 -0.36 14.21 0.01
N LYS A 187 -1.68 14.35 0.06
CA LYS A 187 -2.57 13.72 1.05
C LYS A 187 -3.57 12.85 0.31
N VAL A 188 -3.25 11.59 0.14
CA VAL A 188 -4.13 10.60 -0.50
C VAL A 188 -4.91 9.88 0.60
N GLY A 189 -6.23 9.88 0.49
CA GLY A 189 -7.13 9.17 1.42
C GLY A 189 -7.09 7.65 1.25
N HIS A 190 -8.25 7.02 1.46
CA HIS A 190 -8.42 5.57 1.48
C HIS A 190 -9.23 5.10 0.27
N ASN A 191 -9.17 3.80 -0.05
CA ASN A 191 -10.03 3.15 -1.05
C ASN A 191 -9.98 3.74 -2.47
N ASN A 192 -8.88 4.41 -2.84
CA ASN A 192 -8.74 5.00 -4.16
C ASN A 192 -8.17 4.02 -5.18
N ILE A 193 -8.51 4.22 -6.45
CA ILE A 193 -7.91 3.49 -7.57
C ILE A 193 -7.32 4.50 -8.53
N PHE A 194 -6.00 4.43 -8.73
CA PHE A 194 -5.27 5.26 -9.68
C PHE A 194 -4.79 4.40 -10.84
N ALA A 195 -5.24 4.74 -12.04
CA ALA A 195 -4.83 4.05 -13.25
C ALA A 195 -3.35 4.30 -13.57
N ASN A 196 -2.76 3.46 -14.41
CA ASN A 196 -1.36 3.59 -14.80
C ASN A 196 -1.01 5.02 -15.21
N SER A 197 0.18 5.46 -14.80
CA SER A 197 0.72 6.78 -15.14
C SER A 197 -0.12 7.96 -14.62
N THR A 198 -0.88 7.79 -13.53
CA THR A 198 -1.47 8.92 -12.80
C THR A 198 -0.35 9.72 -12.13
N LEU A 199 -0.35 11.04 -12.33
CA LEU A 199 0.71 11.94 -11.83
C LEU A 199 0.10 12.98 -10.89
N PHE A 200 0.50 12.98 -9.63
CA PHE A 200 0.18 14.02 -8.66
C PHE A 200 1.38 14.95 -8.47
N ALA A 201 1.14 16.25 -8.68
CA ALA A 201 2.08 17.29 -8.33
C ALA A 201 2.12 17.50 -6.81
N GLY A 202 3.05 18.34 -6.34
CA GLY A 202 3.18 18.62 -4.91
C GLY A 202 1.88 19.15 -4.29
N HIS A 203 1.62 18.77 -3.04
CA HIS A 203 0.44 19.19 -2.24
C HIS A 203 -0.94 18.76 -2.77
N VAL A 204 -1.02 17.78 -3.70
CA VAL A 204 -2.32 17.26 -4.14
C VAL A 204 -3.02 16.55 -2.99
N VAL A 205 -4.28 16.90 -2.75
CA VAL A 205 -5.16 16.23 -1.79
C VAL A 205 -6.19 15.42 -2.58
N VAL A 206 -6.32 14.14 -2.26
CA VAL A 206 -7.33 13.23 -2.82
C VAL A 206 -8.17 12.71 -1.67
N GLU A 207 -9.39 13.24 -1.58
CA GLU A 207 -10.38 12.80 -0.59
C GLU A 207 -11.16 11.58 -1.08
N GLU A 208 -11.77 10.88 -0.13
CA GLU A 208 -12.69 9.79 -0.41
C GLU A 208 -13.85 10.25 -1.30
N GLN A 209 -14.36 9.34 -2.12
CA GLN A 209 -15.62 9.52 -2.83
C GLN A 209 -16.78 9.54 -1.82
N SER A 210 -17.08 10.71 -1.24
CA SER A 210 -18.29 10.85 -0.42
C SER A 210 -19.52 10.56 -1.27
N SER A 211 -20.33 9.60 -0.83
CA SER A 211 -21.63 9.27 -1.44
C SER A 211 -22.59 10.45 -1.45
N GLU A 212 -22.42 11.41 -0.53
CA GLU A 212 -23.15 12.68 -0.51
C GLU A 212 -22.61 13.66 -1.56
N LEU A 213 -21.28 13.74 -1.75
CA LEU A 213 -20.66 14.58 -2.79
C LEU A 213 -21.00 14.11 -4.20
N ALA A 214 -21.21 12.81 -4.40
CA ALA A 214 -21.66 12.25 -5.67
C ALA A 214 -23.04 12.80 -6.13
N ASN A 215 -23.87 13.29 -5.20
CA ASN A 215 -25.19 13.87 -5.50
C ASN A 215 -25.14 15.36 -5.86
N PHE A 216 -24.00 16.05 -5.68
CA PHE A 216 -23.87 17.43 -6.12
C PHE A 216 -23.62 17.49 -7.63
N GLN A 217 -24.49 18.20 -8.35
CA GLN A 217 -24.48 18.29 -9.82
C GLN A 217 -23.11 18.66 -10.41
N VAL A 218 -22.33 19.49 -9.72
CA VAL A 218 -21.00 19.95 -10.16
C VAL A 218 -19.96 18.83 -10.07
N VAL A 219 -19.95 18.06 -8.98
CA VAL A 219 -19.06 16.91 -8.79
C VAL A 219 -19.43 15.79 -9.75
N HIS A 220 -20.73 15.53 -9.91
CA HIS A 220 -21.23 14.57 -10.90
C HIS A 220 -20.78 14.96 -12.32
N SER A 221 -20.85 16.24 -12.68
CA SER A 221 -20.44 16.72 -14.01
C SER A 221 -18.92 16.64 -14.22
N MET A 222 -18.10 16.84 -13.18
CA MET A 222 -16.64 16.64 -13.27
C MET A 222 -16.28 15.16 -13.41
N VAL A 223 -16.87 14.27 -12.60
CA VAL A 223 -16.64 12.82 -12.68
C VAL A 223 -17.14 12.27 -14.01
N GLN A 224 -18.30 12.76 -14.49
CA GLN A 224 -18.83 12.39 -15.81
C GLN A 224 -17.92 12.90 -16.93
N SER A 225 -17.40 14.13 -16.86
CA SER A 225 -16.42 14.65 -17.82
C SER A 225 -15.14 13.81 -17.86
N ILE A 226 -14.67 13.32 -16.70
CA ILE A 226 -13.54 12.39 -16.63
C ILE A 226 -13.90 11.04 -17.28
N ARG A 227 -15.08 10.47 -16.99
CA ARG A 227 -15.57 9.24 -17.63
C ARG A 227 -15.71 9.38 -19.13
N ASP A 228 -16.30 10.47 -19.61
CA ASP A 228 -16.46 10.79 -21.02
C ASP A 228 -15.09 10.99 -21.70
N SER A 229 -14.11 11.54 -20.98
CA SER A 229 -12.72 11.65 -21.43
C SER A 229 -12.11 10.26 -21.64
N PHE A 230 -12.37 9.30 -20.75
CA PHE A 230 -11.94 7.91 -20.92
C PHE A 230 -12.63 7.21 -22.09
N GLU A 231 -13.95 7.37 -22.25
CA GLU A 231 -14.72 6.80 -23.38
C GLU A 231 -14.25 7.36 -24.73
N GLN A 232 -13.83 8.62 -24.76
CA GLN A 232 -13.33 9.29 -25.95
C GLN A 232 -11.81 9.15 -26.13
N ASN A 233 -11.15 8.30 -25.35
CA ASN A 233 -9.71 8.04 -25.41
C ASN A 233 -8.83 9.31 -25.22
N ARG A 234 -9.38 10.35 -24.60
CA ARG A 234 -8.68 11.58 -24.23
C ARG A 234 -7.94 11.33 -22.92
N ARG A 235 -6.62 11.11 -23.01
CA ARG A 235 -5.77 10.76 -21.86
C ARG A 235 -5.26 12.01 -21.14
N GLY A 236 -5.71 12.15 -19.89
CA GLY A 236 -5.17 13.09 -18.89
C GLY A 236 -5.55 14.54 -19.13
N ILE A 237 -6.12 15.18 -18.11
CA ILE A 237 -5.81 16.55 -17.65
C ILE A 237 -6.58 16.76 -16.34
N CYS A 238 -5.87 17.07 -15.26
CA CYS A 238 -6.41 17.92 -14.20
C CYS A 238 -5.88 19.33 -14.47
N LYS A 239 -6.73 20.23 -14.99
CA LYS A 239 -6.42 21.65 -15.15
C LYS A 239 -7.64 22.43 -14.69
N SER A 240 -7.62 22.91 -13.46
CA SER A 240 -8.54 23.96 -13.03
C SER A 240 -7.93 25.32 -13.39
N ARG A 241 -8.63 26.08 -14.25
CA ARG A 241 -8.50 27.55 -14.30
C ARG A 241 -9.53 28.12 -13.34
N PHE A 242 -9.09 28.94 -12.39
CA PHE A 242 -10.00 29.86 -11.71
C PHE A 242 -10.38 30.97 -12.70
N TRP A 243 -11.68 31.24 -12.80
CA TRP A 243 -12.21 32.50 -13.29
C TRP A 243 -12.73 33.23 -12.05
N GLY A 244 -12.17 34.40 -11.77
CA GLY A 244 -12.83 35.35 -10.88
C GLY A 244 -14.11 35.87 -11.56
N ASP A 245 -15.15 36.11 -10.77
CA ASP A 245 -15.35 37.41 -10.12
C ASP A 245 -15.86 37.19 -8.69
#